data_AF-A0A136L5L0-F1
#
_entry.id   AF-A0A136L5L0-F1
#
_cell.length_a   1.000
_cell.length_b   1.000
_cell.length_c   1.000
_cell.angle_alpha   90.00
_cell.angle_beta   90.00
_cell.angle_gamma   90.00
#
_symmetry.space_group_name_H-M   'P 1'
#
loop_
_entity.id
_entity.type
_entity.pdbx_description
1 polymer ?
#
loop_
_entity_poly.entity_id
_entity_poly.type
_entity_poly.pdbx_seq_one_letter_code
_entity_poly.pdbx_strand_id
1 'polypeptide(L)'
;MSVAFGQSFGRFGYTGALPVPGFEVDKAGFRVRHDAADWFRFQKPSDVWRPLLVNELGQTVMLSGVALSPGKLKVDLLAPGFLLHFHYGFSFSVSSLSSPYLTWFEGSVGPGLPTPETSWVLVTFRDNQPPVLLAFPSSPQAVKITGKTGDWKIQSAKPFEGWVRICAPIGAVPFAANSVSRLGELVQRITSSTPYFVQESPRLLESSLVDDPGGVTLTWKFDRAGALLPTPATLAQLGGYDLKLRGDTVRLSSFDESGPHVVARGTEVSLRFPVIRIPTGRSLATGGFDLTPPATVSWADIPSVVELGLANLFSARPPESRALAEQLYGEFMAQTIYVEEPLTQARLPFDSDGRGADLAAAHALLSQCMMTAEKATSEPNSLLTSLTWRRDWRTWRFWGKDPTASRRATAIAA
;
A
#
# COMPACT_ATOMS: atom_id res chain seq x y z
N MET A 1 2.51 -19.87 26.95
CA MET A 1 1.72 -19.90 25.70
C MET A 1 1.46 -18.47 25.28
N SER A 2 2.20 -17.94 24.30
CA SER A 2 1.93 -16.61 23.76
C SER A 2 0.74 -16.68 22.82
N VAL A 3 -0.37 -16.04 23.19
CA VAL A 3 -1.46 -15.78 22.26
C VAL A 3 -0.92 -14.78 21.23
N ALA A 4 -0.61 -15.24 20.03
CA ALA A 4 -0.26 -14.37 18.93
C ALA A 4 -1.52 -13.63 18.50
N PHE A 5 -1.64 -12.35 18.87
CA PHE A 5 -2.55 -11.45 18.17
C PHE A 5 -2.06 -11.39 16.71
N GLY A 6 -2.82 -11.96 15.78
CA GLY A 6 -2.45 -11.96 14.37
C GLY A 6 -2.24 -10.53 13.90
N GLN A 7 -1.02 -10.24 13.44
CA GLN A 7 -0.65 -8.91 12.96
C GLN A 7 -1.16 -8.74 11.53
N SER A 8 -1.85 -7.63 11.26
CA SER A 8 -2.22 -7.28 9.90
C SER A 8 -0.97 -7.03 9.06
N PHE A 9 -1.00 -7.46 7.81
CA PHE A 9 0.17 -7.45 6.91
C PHE A 9 -0.11 -6.74 5.57
N GLY A 10 -1.35 -6.34 5.32
CA GLY A 10 -1.78 -5.60 4.13
C GLY A 10 -1.30 -6.26 2.85
N ARG A 11 -0.66 -5.48 1.97
CA ARG A 11 -0.12 -5.97 0.70
C ARG A 11 1.13 -6.85 0.80
N PHE A 12 1.75 -6.92 1.98
CA PHE A 12 3.08 -7.52 2.16
C PHE A 12 3.03 -9.00 2.58
N GLY A 13 1.88 -9.51 3.05
CA GLY A 13 1.71 -10.93 3.36
C GLY A 13 1.63 -11.81 2.11
N TYR A 14 2.01 -13.08 2.22
CA TYR A 14 2.06 -14.06 1.12
C TYR A 14 2.98 -13.71 -0.05
N THR A 15 3.68 -12.58 -0.03
CA THR A 15 4.46 -12.12 -1.17
C THR A 15 5.92 -12.58 -1.08
N GLY A 16 6.38 -13.31 -2.10
CA GLY A 16 7.81 -13.62 -2.26
C GLY A 16 8.62 -12.46 -2.82
N ALA A 17 7.97 -11.60 -3.62
CA ALA A 17 8.53 -10.36 -4.15
C ALA A 17 7.95 -9.17 -3.39
N LEU A 18 8.78 -8.19 -3.05
CA LEU A 18 8.38 -7.02 -2.29
C LEU A 18 7.55 -6.06 -3.17
N PRO A 19 6.25 -5.84 -2.88
CA PRO A 19 5.44 -4.91 -3.66
C PRO A 19 5.81 -3.47 -3.31
N VAL A 20 6.53 -2.79 -4.22
CA VAL A 20 6.88 -1.36 -4.11
C VAL A 20 6.04 -0.54 -5.08
N PRO A 21 5.19 0.40 -4.62
CA PRO A 21 4.43 1.25 -5.52
C PRO A 21 5.34 2.05 -6.46
N GLY A 22 5.03 2.04 -7.76
CA GLY A 22 5.80 2.75 -8.79
C GLY A 22 7.18 2.14 -9.14
N PHE A 23 7.60 1.06 -8.49
CA PHE A 23 8.92 0.45 -8.71
C PHE A 23 8.83 -1.06 -8.92
N GLU A 24 9.82 -1.59 -9.62
CA GLU A 24 10.19 -3.00 -9.57
C GLU A 24 11.50 -3.11 -8.80
N VAL A 25 11.55 -4.04 -7.86
CA VAL A 25 12.71 -4.24 -6.98
C VAL A 25 12.99 -5.72 -6.84
N ASP A 26 14.25 -6.09 -7.04
CA ASP A 26 14.75 -7.46 -6.90
C ASP A 26 16.05 -7.49 -6.08
N LYS A 27 16.63 -8.69 -5.94
CA LYS A 27 17.90 -8.89 -5.23
C LYS A 27 19.08 -8.12 -5.86
N ALA A 28 19.00 -7.81 -7.14
CA ALA A 28 20.07 -7.21 -7.92
C ALA A 28 19.91 -5.70 -8.11
N GLY A 29 18.76 -5.11 -7.83
CA GLY A 29 18.55 -3.67 -7.97
C GLY A 29 17.09 -3.25 -8.02
N PHE A 30 16.85 -2.09 -8.64
CA PHE A 30 15.51 -1.57 -8.84
C PHE A 30 15.38 -0.83 -10.17
N ARG A 31 14.15 -0.61 -10.62
CA ARG A 31 13.79 0.35 -11.67
C ARG A 31 12.42 0.96 -11.42
N VAL A 32 12.17 2.13 -11.98
CA VAL A 32 10.80 2.67 -12.06
C VAL A 32 9.98 1.72 -12.93
N ARG A 33 8.72 1.48 -12.57
CA ARG A 33 7.83 0.58 -13.31
C ARG A 33 7.38 1.22 -14.63
N HIS A 34 8.29 1.25 -15.60
CA HIS A 34 8.13 1.78 -16.94
C HIS A 34 9.05 1.00 -17.89
N ASP A 35 8.56 0.60 -19.06
CA ASP A 35 9.28 -0.32 -19.95
C ASP A 35 10.65 0.21 -20.40
N ALA A 36 10.74 1.52 -20.66
CA ALA A 36 11.97 2.18 -21.05
C ALA A 36 12.90 2.56 -19.87
N ALA A 37 12.54 2.29 -18.61
CA ALA A 37 13.37 2.66 -17.47
C ALA A 37 14.52 1.68 -17.27
N ASP A 38 15.75 2.21 -17.23
CA ASP A 38 16.95 1.43 -16.93
C ASP A 38 16.95 0.89 -15.49
N TRP A 39 17.60 -0.26 -15.31
CA TRP A 39 17.86 -0.82 -13.99
C TRP A 39 19.00 -0.10 -13.29
N PHE A 40 18.76 0.26 -12.03
CA PHE A 40 19.76 0.66 -11.06
C PHE A 40 20.21 -0.59 -10.31
N ARG A 41 21.27 -1.22 -10.80
CA ARG A 41 21.81 -2.45 -10.23
C ARG A 41 22.71 -2.16 -9.03
N PHE A 42 22.56 -2.93 -7.96
CA PHE A 42 23.52 -2.94 -6.86
C PHE A 42 24.86 -3.43 -7.39
N GLN A 43 25.96 -2.94 -6.80
CA GLN A 43 27.30 -3.37 -7.19
C GLN A 43 27.48 -4.89 -7.07
N LYS A 44 26.86 -5.50 -6.05
CA LYS A 44 26.73 -6.94 -5.94
C LYS A 44 25.25 -7.27 -5.68
N PRO A 45 24.65 -8.21 -6.43
CA PRO A 45 23.35 -8.76 -6.08
C PRO A 45 23.35 -9.31 -4.65
N SER A 46 22.25 -9.10 -3.95
CA SER A 46 22.06 -9.57 -2.59
C SER A 46 21.83 -11.08 -2.58
N ASP A 47 22.70 -11.82 -1.91
CA ASP A 47 22.53 -13.25 -1.67
C ASP A 47 21.42 -13.48 -0.62
N VAL A 48 21.20 -12.50 0.27
CA VAL A 48 20.18 -12.50 1.32
C VAL A 48 18.95 -11.70 0.89
N TRP A 49 17.76 -12.25 1.13
CA TRP A 49 16.50 -11.52 1.00
C TRP A 49 15.52 -12.06 2.04
N ARG A 50 15.52 -11.45 3.23
CA ARG A 50 14.76 -11.96 4.37
C ARG A 50 13.89 -10.86 4.98
N PRO A 51 12.56 -10.98 4.98
CA PRO A 51 11.70 -10.09 5.75
C PRO A 51 12.10 -10.09 7.23
N LEU A 52 12.29 -8.90 7.80
CA LEU A 52 12.58 -8.69 9.23
C LEU A 52 11.35 -8.20 9.99
N LEU A 53 10.56 -7.34 9.34
CA LEU A 53 9.37 -6.74 9.91
C LEU A 53 8.33 -6.59 8.80
N VAL A 54 7.10 -7.02 9.06
CA VAL A 54 5.96 -6.87 8.16
C VAL A 54 4.76 -6.38 8.96
N ASN A 55 4.07 -5.38 8.43
CA ASN A 55 2.75 -4.96 8.91
C ASN A 55 1.94 -4.38 7.75
N GLU A 56 0.70 -3.95 8.00
CA GLU A 56 -0.20 -3.39 6.98
C GLU A 56 0.31 -2.11 6.30
N LEU A 57 1.25 -1.38 6.93
CA LEU A 57 1.79 -0.12 6.42
C LEU A 57 3.16 -0.27 5.75
N GLY A 58 3.87 -1.39 5.94
CA GLY A 58 5.22 -1.50 5.41
C GLY A 58 5.92 -2.82 5.67
N GLN A 59 7.08 -2.96 5.03
CA GLN A 59 7.95 -4.11 5.17
C GLN A 59 9.41 -3.69 5.20
N THR A 60 10.20 -4.28 6.11
CA THR A 60 11.66 -4.17 6.14
C THR A 60 12.29 -5.51 5.77
N VAL A 61 13.21 -5.50 4.82
CA VAL A 61 13.92 -6.66 4.30
C VAL A 61 15.41 -6.54 4.60
N MET A 62 16.01 -7.61 5.12
CA MET A 62 17.45 -7.76 5.24
C MET A 62 18.06 -8.13 3.89
N LEU A 63 19.15 -7.44 3.54
CA LEU A 63 19.99 -7.70 2.38
C LEU A 63 21.42 -8.06 2.84
N SER A 64 22.30 -8.41 1.92
CA SER A 64 23.65 -8.88 2.25
C SER A 64 24.55 -7.83 2.92
N GLY A 65 24.35 -6.53 2.65
CA GLY A 65 25.06 -5.45 3.35
C GLY A 65 26.57 -5.41 3.12
N VAL A 66 27.02 -5.76 1.92
CA VAL A 66 28.44 -5.62 1.54
C VAL A 66 28.78 -4.16 1.19
N ALA A 67 30.07 -3.83 1.11
CA ALA A 67 30.52 -2.48 0.77
C ALA A 67 29.82 -1.95 -0.50
N LEU A 68 29.42 -0.67 -0.46
CA LEU A 68 28.71 0.04 -1.54
C LEU A 68 27.34 -0.55 -1.95
N SER A 69 26.88 -1.62 -1.29
CA SER A 69 25.58 -2.27 -1.53
C SER A 69 24.69 -2.15 -0.30
N PRO A 70 23.35 -2.19 -0.45
CA PRO A 70 22.47 -1.99 0.68
C PRO A 70 22.46 -3.20 1.62
N GLY A 71 22.36 -2.93 2.93
CA GLY A 71 22.18 -3.94 3.98
C GLY A 71 20.73 -4.13 4.40
N LYS A 72 19.88 -3.12 4.19
CA LYS A 72 18.44 -3.21 4.45
C LYS A 72 17.67 -2.46 3.38
N LEU A 73 16.45 -2.91 3.16
CA LEU A 73 15.46 -2.22 2.35
C LEU A 73 14.20 -2.04 3.19
N LYS A 74 13.63 -0.83 3.21
CA LYS A 74 12.37 -0.53 3.88
C LYS A 74 11.37 0.08 2.90
N VAL A 75 10.15 -0.47 2.85
CA VAL A 75 8.99 0.12 2.18
C VAL A 75 8.02 0.59 3.25
N ASP A 76 7.49 1.79 3.06
CA ASP A 76 6.58 2.45 4.00
C ASP A 76 5.48 3.14 3.18
N LEU A 77 4.24 2.68 3.30
CA LEU A 77 3.10 3.19 2.53
C LEU A 77 2.68 4.61 2.98
N LEU A 78 3.25 5.14 4.06
CA LEU A 78 3.06 6.51 4.52
C LEU A 78 4.06 7.49 3.89
N ALA A 79 5.01 7.03 3.08
CA ALA A 79 5.96 7.88 2.38
C ALA A 79 6.10 7.47 0.90
N PRO A 80 6.41 8.41 0.00
CA PRO A 80 6.69 8.06 -1.39
C PRO A 80 7.99 7.25 -1.52
N GLY A 81 7.99 6.26 -2.41
CA GLY A 81 9.17 5.47 -2.73
C GLY A 81 9.54 4.44 -1.67
N PHE A 82 10.84 4.12 -1.59
CA PHE A 82 11.38 3.16 -0.62
C PHE A 82 12.77 3.57 -0.16
N LEU A 83 13.27 2.96 0.91
CA LEU A 83 14.52 3.31 1.57
C LEU A 83 15.51 2.15 1.48
N LEU A 84 16.78 2.48 1.22
CA LEU A 84 17.92 1.56 1.23
C LEU A 84 18.93 2.01 2.28
N HIS A 85 19.34 1.12 3.18
CA HIS A 85 20.35 1.41 4.19
C HIS A 85 21.73 0.97 3.71
N PHE A 86 22.71 1.86 3.80
CA PHE A 86 24.11 1.59 3.44
C PHE A 86 25.02 1.82 4.64
N HIS A 87 26.04 0.96 4.81
CA HIS A 87 27.03 1.07 5.90
C HIS A 87 28.38 1.67 5.44
N TYR A 88 28.72 1.51 4.16
CA TYR A 88 30.05 1.83 3.63
C TYR A 88 29.96 2.52 2.26
N GLY A 89 29.15 3.57 2.16
CA GLY A 89 28.83 4.24 0.91
C GLY A 89 27.77 3.49 0.08
N PHE A 90 27.33 4.11 -1.01
CA PHE A 90 26.41 3.49 -1.97
C PHE A 90 26.96 3.58 -3.39
N SER A 91 26.63 2.59 -4.21
CA SER A 91 26.92 2.58 -5.65
C SER A 91 25.83 1.85 -6.42
N PHE A 92 25.31 2.49 -7.46
CA PHE A 92 24.37 1.91 -8.40
C PHE A 92 24.97 1.88 -9.80
N SER A 93 24.88 0.74 -10.47
CA SER A 93 25.30 0.56 -11.85
C SER A 93 24.10 0.68 -12.79
N VAL A 94 24.23 1.47 -13.85
CA VAL A 94 23.17 1.75 -14.82
C VAL A 94 23.70 1.54 -16.23
N SER A 95 22.99 0.76 -17.03
CA SER A 95 23.40 0.36 -18.40
C SER A 95 22.94 1.33 -19.48
N SER A 96 23.02 2.63 -19.22
CA SER A 96 22.58 3.65 -20.18
C SER A 96 23.64 3.94 -21.24
N LEU A 97 23.21 4.18 -22.50
CA LEU A 97 24.12 4.53 -23.60
C LEU A 97 24.73 5.92 -23.42
N SER A 98 23.94 6.86 -22.89
CA SER A 98 24.38 8.20 -22.56
C SER A 98 24.71 8.30 -21.07
N SER A 99 25.65 9.18 -20.70
CA SER A 99 25.84 9.48 -19.28
C SER A 99 24.57 10.11 -18.71
N PRO A 100 24.10 9.67 -17.53
CA PRO A 100 23.10 10.41 -16.79
C PRO A 100 23.65 11.77 -16.33
N TYR A 101 22.75 12.63 -15.89
CA TYR A 101 23.06 13.86 -15.16
C TYR A 101 22.65 13.74 -13.70
N LEU A 102 23.44 14.36 -12.83
CA LEU A 102 23.06 14.62 -11.45
C LEU A 102 22.59 16.07 -11.35
N THR A 103 21.34 16.26 -10.97
CA THR A 103 20.69 17.56 -10.86
C THR A 103 20.23 17.79 -9.42
N TRP A 104 20.45 19.00 -8.92
CA TRP A 104 19.98 19.43 -7.61
C TRP A 104 19.41 20.86 -7.74
N PHE A 105 19.06 21.53 -6.65
CA PHE A 105 18.36 22.81 -6.71
C PHE A 105 19.14 23.90 -7.49
N GLU A 106 20.43 24.06 -7.22
CA GLU A 106 21.24 25.13 -7.80
C GLU A 106 21.90 24.77 -9.14
N GLY A 107 21.92 23.49 -9.54
CA GLY A 107 22.71 23.12 -10.71
C GLY A 107 22.62 21.66 -11.16
N SER A 108 23.41 21.33 -12.17
CA SER A 108 23.55 19.99 -12.71
C SER A 108 24.99 19.70 -13.11
N VAL A 109 25.44 18.46 -12.92
CA VAL A 109 26.76 17.99 -13.34
C VAL A 109 26.67 16.71 -14.15
N GLY A 110 27.65 16.55 -15.04
CA GLY A 110 27.87 15.32 -15.78
C GLY A 110 28.88 14.40 -15.08
N PRO A 111 29.41 13.40 -15.81
CA PRO A 111 30.33 12.42 -15.26
C PRO A 111 31.68 13.02 -14.86
N GLY A 112 32.28 12.45 -13.81
CA GLY A 112 33.60 12.84 -13.28
C GLY A 112 33.56 13.93 -12.21
N LEU A 113 32.49 14.73 -12.13
CA LEU A 113 32.34 15.80 -11.15
C LEU A 113 31.36 15.40 -10.03
N PRO A 114 31.70 15.63 -8.75
CA PRO A 114 30.77 15.42 -7.65
C PRO A 114 29.76 16.58 -7.56
N THR A 115 28.53 16.27 -7.11
CA THR A 115 27.59 17.29 -6.63
C THR A 115 28.11 17.92 -5.33
N PRO A 116 27.63 19.11 -4.94
CA PRO A 116 27.75 19.55 -3.55
C PRO A 116 27.04 18.57 -2.60
N GLU A 117 27.29 18.71 -1.30
CA GLU A 117 26.51 18.01 -0.29
C GLU A 117 25.09 18.58 -0.24
N THR A 118 24.12 17.76 -0.63
CA THR A 118 22.71 18.16 -0.74
C THR A 118 21.83 17.09 -0.11
N SER A 119 20.64 17.48 0.35
CA SER A 119 19.65 16.55 0.91
C SER A 119 18.97 15.69 -0.15
N TRP A 120 19.14 16.01 -1.44
CA TRP A 120 18.65 15.21 -2.55
C TRP A 120 19.43 15.47 -3.84
N VAL A 121 19.50 14.45 -4.68
CA VAL A 121 20.02 14.51 -6.05
C VAL A 121 19.05 13.78 -6.98
N LEU A 122 18.74 14.41 -8.10
CA LEU A 122 17.93 13.85 -9.16
C LEU A 122 18.83 13.24 -10.24
N VAL A 123 18.62 11.97 -10.53
CA VAL A 123 19.24 11.25 -11.64
C VAL A 123 18.33 11.38 -12.84
N THR A 124 18.83 11.99 -13.91
CA THR A 124 18.10 12.18 -15.16
C THR A 124 18.88 11.61 -16.34
N PHE A 125 18.15 11.24 -17.39
CA PHE A 125 18.70 10.61 -18.58
C PHE A 125 18.45 11.50 -19.80
N ARG A 126 19.36 11.45 -20.77
CA ARG A 126 19.14 12.11 -22.06
C ARG A 126 18.00 11.47 -22.84
N ASP A 127 17.89 10.15 -22.70
CA ASP A 127 16.82 9.35 -23.29
C ASP A 127 15.52 9.56 -22.52
N ASN A 128 14.39 9.26 -23.16
CA ASN A 128 13.06 9.51 -22.60
C ASN A 128 12.69 8.47 -21.54
N GLN A 129 13.31 8.55 -20.37
CA GLN A 129 13.08 7.66 -19.23
C GLN A 129 12.60 8.45 -18.00
N PRO A 130 11.86 7.83 -17.07
CA PRO A 130 11.47 8.48 -15.83
C PRO A 130 12.69 8.84 -14.96
N PRO A 131 12.76 10.05 -14.40
CA PRO A 131 13.86 10.44 -13.53
C PRO A 131 13.74 9.76 -12.15
N VAL A 132 14.88 9.53 -11.49
CA VAL A 132 14.94 8.92 -10.16
C VAL A 132 15.55 9.90 -9.17
N LEU A 133 14.84 10.18 -8.09
CA LEU A 133 15.32 11.02 -7.00
C LEU A 133 15.98 10.16 -5.93
N LEU A 134 17.24 10.49 -5.60
CA LEU A 134 17.96 10.01 -4.43
C LEU A 134 17.83 11.09 -3.35
N ALA A 135 17.07 10.81 -2.30
CA ALA A 135 16.96 11.70 -1.14
C ALA A 135 17.72 11.12 0.05
N PHE A 136 18.27 11.97 0.91
CA PHE A 136 19.13 11.60 2.03
C PHE A 136 18.54 12.10 3.35
N PRO A 137 17.59 11.34 3.95
CA PRO A 137 16.94 11.77 5.20
C PRO A 137 17.88 11.85 6.40
N SER A 138 18.98 11.10 6.40
CA SER A 138 19.92 11.06 7.52
C SER A 138 20.89 12.25 7.51
N SER A 139 21.50 12.54 6.37
CA SER A 139 22.48 13.62 6.23
C SER A 139 22.69 13.99 4.75
N PRO A 140 22.95 15.26 4.41
CA PRO A 140 23.28 15.66 3.05
C PRO A 140 24.48 14.89 2.49
N GLN A 141 24.43 14.51 1.20
CA GLN A 141 25.47 13.72 0.54
C GLN A 141 25.91 14.33 -0.78
N ALA A 142 27.19 14.18 -1.07
CA ALA A 142 27.76 14.44 -2.39
C ALA A 142 27.74 13.15 -3.22
N VAL A 143 27.29 13.24 -4.46
CA VAL A 143 27.13 12.10 -5.38
C VAL A 143 27.96 12.37 -6.63
N LYS A 144 28.56 11.34 -7.21
CA LYS A 144 29.30 11.45 -8.47
C LYS A 144 28.91 10.35 -9.44
N ILE A 145 28.95 10.68 -10.73
CA ILE A 145 28.86 9.68 -11.80
C ILE A 145 30.27 9.34 -12.28
N THR A 146 30.54 8.06 -12.43
CA THR A 146 31.79 7.53 -13.01
C THR A 146 31.46 6.40 -13.98
N GLY A 147 32.44 5.87 -14.70
CA GLY A 147 32.24 4.75 -15.62
C GLY A 147 32.29 5.19 -17.08
N LYS A 148 31.66 4.41 -17.94
CA LYS A 148 31.69 4.56 -19.41
C LYS A 148 30.33 4.22 -20.01
N THR A 149 30.14 4.52 -21.29
CA THR A 149 28.94 4.16 -22.05
C THR A 149 28.54 2.69 -21.82
N GLY A 150 27.29 2.46 -21.42
CA GLY A 150 26.74 1.14 -21.10
C GLY A 150 27.07 0.60 -19.70
N ASP A 151 27.92 1.28 -18.93
CA ASP A 151 28.32 0.93 -17.56
C ASP A 151 28.65 2.19 -16.75
N TRP A 152 27.60 2.91 -16.35
CA TRP A 152 27.70 4.10 -15.51
C TRP A 152 27.48 3.75 -14.05
N LYS A 153 28.25 4.36 -13.17
CA LYS A 153 28.17 4.19 -11.71
C LYS A 153 27.78 5.49 -11.05
N ILE A 154 26.64 5.49 -10.34
CA ILE A 154 26.16 6.58 -9.51
C ILE A 154 26.51 6.22 -8.06
N GLN A 155 27.42 6.96 -7.44
CA GLN A 155 27.98 6.57 -6.15
C GLN A 155 28.19 7.76 -5.21
N SER A 156 28.26 7.49 -3.92
CA SER A 156 28.64 8.49 -2.93
C SER A 156 30.07 8.98 -3.19
N ALA A 157 30.29 10.29 -3.11
CA ALA A 157 31.61 10.89 -3.30
C ALA A 157 32.51 10.71 -2.06
N LYS A 158 31.90 10.57 -0.89
CA LYS A 158 32.53 10.36 0.41
C LYS A 158 31.98 9.06 1.06
N PRO A 159 32.66 8.52 2.10
CA PRO A 159 32.08 7.48 2.94
C PRO A 159 30.73 7.94 3.50
N PHE A 160 29.74 7.05 3.47
CA PHE A 160 28.38 7.33 3.92
C PHE A 160 27.80 6.13 4.67
N GLU A 161 27.16 6.42 5.80
CA GLU A 161 26.30 5.47 6.50
C GLU A 161 24.94 6.12 6.72
N GLY A 162 23.87 5.41 6.36
CA GLY A 162 22.51 5.87 6.56
C GLY A 162 21.54 5.41 5.48
N TRP A 163 20.35 6.00 5.52
CA TRP A 163 19.28 5.69 4.58
C TRP A 163 19.32 6.59 3.36
N VAL A 164 19.18 5.99 2.17
CA VAL A 164 18.90 6.68 0.91
C VAL A 164 17.47 6.35 0.52
N ARG A 165 16.63 7.37 0.35
CA ARG A 165 15.28 7.20 -0.19
C ARG A 165 15.33 7.28 -1.71
N ILE A 166 14.73 6.29 -2.35
CA ILE A 166 14.56 6.20 -3.80
C ILE A 166 13.11 6.57 -4.12
N CYS A 167 12.92 7.67 -4.87
CA CYS A 167 11.60 8.16 -5.26
C CYS A 167 11.51 8.35 -6.78
N ALA A 168 10.32 8.16 -7.33
CA ALA A 168 9.96 8.59 -8.68
C ALA A 168 9.21 9.92 -8.55
N PRO A 169 9.90 11.07 -8.59
CA PRO A 169 9.34 12.34 -8.12
C PRO A 169 8.20 12.85 -9.02
N ILE A 170 8.09 12.35 -10.26
CA ILE A 170 6.99 12.61 -11.18
C ILE A 170 6.26 11.33 -11.61
N GLY A 171 6.40 10.25 -10.83
CA GLY A 171 5.86 8.93 -11.18
C GLY A 171 6.59 8.28 -12.36
N ALA A 172 5.89 7.41 -13.10
CA ALA A 172 6.40 6.72 -14.28
C ALA A 172 6.42 7.60 -15.56
N VAL A 173 6.28 8.92 -15.43
CA VAL A 173 6.30 9.83 -16.59
C VAL A 173 7.71 9.93 -17.15
N PRO A 174 7.95 9.58 -18.42
CA PRO A 174 9.26 9.72 -19.02
C PRO A 174 9.62 11.19 -19.21
N PHE A 175 10.89 11.52 -19.00
CA PHE A 175 11.41 12.88 -19.14
C PHE A 175 12.81 12.89 -19.76
N ALA A 176 12.91 13.30 -21.02
CA ALA A 176 14.19 13.49 -21.69
C ALA A 176 14.89 14.78 -21.21
N ALA A 177 16.02 14.64 -20.52
CA ALA A 177 16.89 15.73 -20.08
C ALA A 177 17.94 16.07 -21.16
N ASN A 178 17.48 16.57 -22.31
CA ASN A 178 18.33 16.89 -23.46
C ASN A 178 18.80 18.36 -23.49
N SER A 179 18.35 19.21 -22.57
CA SER A 179 18.77 20.61 -22.46
C SER A 179 18.75 21.10 -21.01
N VAL A 180 19.48 22.20 -20.76
CA VAL A 180 19.51 22.88 -19.45
C VAL A 180 18.12 23.41 -19.07
N SER A 181 17.34 23.92 -20.05
CA SER A 181 15.99 24.42 -19.79
C SER A 181 15.04 23.32 -19.31
N ARG A 182 15.14 22.11 -19.88
CA ARG A 182 14.35 20.94 -19.46
C ARG A 182 14.72 20.49 -18.06
N LEU A 183 16.02 20.48 -17.73
CA LEU A 183 16.46 20.21 -16.36
C LEU A 183 15.89 21.22 -15.37
N GLY A 184 15.90 22.51 -15.71
CA GLY A 184 15.30 23.57 -14.89
C GLY A 184 13.79 23.40 -14.69
N GLU A 185 13.04 23.08 -15.74
CA GLU A 185 11.60 22.78 -15.68
C GLU A 185 11.31 21.62 -14.71
N LEU A 186 12.11 20.56 -14.79
CA LEU A 186 11.95 19.39 -13.94
C LEU A 186 12.22 19.71 -12.47
N VAL A 187 13.29 20.46 -12.18
CA VAL A 187 13.58 20.93 -10.81
C VAL A 187 12.41 21.76 -10.27
N GLN A 188 11.95 22.76 -11.02
CA GLN A 188 10.81 23.60 -10.61
C GLN A 188 9.54 22.77 -10.30
N ARG A 189 9.28 21.74 -11.10
CA ARG A 189 8.12 20.84 -10.91
C ARG A 189 8.20 20.03 -9.61
N ILE A 190 9.39 19.71 -9.13
CA ILE A 190 9.56 18.87 -7.92
C ILE A 190 9.88 19.69 -6.67
N THR A 191 10.34 20.93 -6.78
CA THR A 191 10.77 21.78 -5.66
C THR A 191 9.75 21.87 -4.54
N SER A 192 8.46 22.02 -4.85
CA SER A 192 7.39 22.09 -3.84
C SER A 192 7.17 20.77 -3.10
N SER A 193 7.53 19.64 -3.72
CA SER A 193 7.39 18.29 -3.18
C SER A 193 8.65 17.81 -2.46
N THR A 194 9.81 18.44 -2.71
CA THR A 194 11.12 18.07 -2.15
C THR A 194 11.13 17.87 -0.64
N PRO A 195 10.53 18.75 0.20
CA PRO A 195 10.53 18.55 1.66
C PRO A 195 9.97 17.19 2.09
N TYR A 196 8.96 16.69 1.38
CA TYR A 196 8.32 15.40 1.67
C TYR A 196 9.15 14.19 1.21
N PHE A 197 10.02 14.37 0.21
CA PHE A 197 10.94 13.33 -0.22
C PHE A 197 12.14 13.18 0.72
N VAL A 198 12.65 14.28 1.28
CA VAL A 198 13.86 14.28 2.12
C VAL A 198 13.61 13.98 3.59
N GLN A 199 12.41 14.23 4.11
CA GLN A 199 12.11 13.89 5.51
C GLN A 199 12.07 12.37 5.76
N GLU A 200 12.25 11.95 7.01
CA GLU A 200 12.02 10.55 7.39
C GLU A 200 10.56 10.14 7.16
N SER A 201 10.29 8.84 7.03
CA SER A 201 8.93 8.34 6.81
C SER A 201 8.08 8.57 8.07
N PRO A 202 6.90 9.20 7.95
CA PRO A 202 5.96 9.35 9.06
C PRO A 202 5.50 8.00 9.58
N ARG A 203 5.08 7.96 10.85
CA ARG A 203 4.55 6.79 11.54
C ARG A 203 3.15 7.09 12.03
N LEU A 204 2.23 6.17 11.79
CA LEU A 204 0.90 6.22 12.39
C LEU A 204 1.03 5.88 13.88
N LEU A 205 0.65 6.82 14.74
CA LEU A 205 0.68 6.67 16.20
C LEU A 205 -0.65 6.15 16.72
N GLU A 206 -1.75 6.70 16.20
CA GLU A 206 -3.09 6.41 16.68
C GLU A 206 -4.07 6.46 15.50
N SER A 207 -5.04 5.55 15.52
CA SER A 207 -6.23 5.58 14.67
C SER A 207 -7.45 5.46 15.59
N SER A 208 -8.24 6.52 15.69
CA SER A 208 -9.42 6.57 16.54
C SER A 208 -10.68 6.74 15.69
N LEU A 209 -11.79 6.16 16.19
CA LEU A 209 -13.08 6.19 15.51
C LEU A 209 -14.12 6.72 16.49
N VAL A 210 -14.87 7.73 16.06
CA VAL A 210 -15.97 8.35 16.81
C VAL A 210 -17.22 8.27 15.96
N ASP A 211 -18.25 7.63 16.48
CA ASP A 211 -19.57 7.57 15.86
C ASP A 211 -20.52 8.60 16.47
N ASP A 212 -21.37 9.18 15.61
CA ASP A 212 -22.49 10.02 16.01
C ASP A 212 -23.69 9.79 15.06
N PRO A 213 -24.89 10.34 15.35
CA PRO A 213 -26.08 10.06 14.54
C PRO A 213 -25.95 10.43 13.05
N GLY A 214 -25.07 11.36 12.70
CA GLY A 214 -24.86 11.84 11.34
C GLY A 214 -23.68 11.18 10.63
N GLY A 215 -23.03 10.16 11.20
CA GLY A 215 -21.88 9.52 10.56
C GLY A 215 -20.79 9.01 11.49
N VAL A 216 -19.72 8.55 10.86
CA VAL A 216 -18.53 8.03 11.53
C VAL A 216 -17.33 8.92 11.16
N THR A 217 -16.59 9.35 12.17
CA THR A 217 -15.33 10.09 12.00
C THR A 217 -14.16 9.20 12.36
N LEU A 218 -13.24 9.01 11.41
CA LEU A 218 -11.96 8.36 11.60
C LEU A 218 -10.88 9.42 11.71
N THR A 219 -10.08 9.41 12.77
CA THR A 219 -8.96 10.34 12.96
C THR A 219 -7.66 9.56 13.01
N TRP A 220 -6.71 9.97 12.17
CA TRP A 220 -5.34 9.47 12.19
C TRP A 220 -4.41 10.50 12.78
N LYS A 221 -3.56 10.07 13.71
CA LYS A 221 -2.46 10.87 14.26
C LYS A 221 -1.13 10.26 13.86
N PHE A 222 -0.26 11.11 13.35
CA PHE A 222 1.08 10.78 12.90
C PHE A 222 2.11 11.45 13.81
N ASP A 223 3.32 10.89 13.85
CA ASP A 223 4.45 11.48 14.58
C ASP A 223 4.94 12.79 13.94
N ARG A 224 4.73 12.96 12.63
CA ARG A 224 5.16 14.13 11.85
C ARG A 224 4.28 14.38 10.64
N ALA A 225 4.46 15.55 10.04
CA ALA A 225 3.82 15.92 8.78
C ALA A 225 4.29 15.09 7.59
N GLY A 226 3.53 15.14 6.50
CA GLY A 226 3.87 14.55 5.21
C GLY A 226 3.47 13.09 5.05
N ALA A 227 2.57 12.59 5.90
CA ALA A 227 2.03 11.24 5.78
C ALA A 227 1.22 11.11 4.50
N LEU A 228 1.54 10.12 3.68
CA LEU A 228 0.86 9.81 2.43
C LEU A 228 -0.53 9.23 2.72
N LEU A 229 -1.55 9.93 2.26
CA LEU A 229 -2.95 9.57 2.51
C LEU A 229 -3.44 8.52 1.49
N PRO A 230 -4.35 7.63 1.88
CA PRO A 230 -4.98 6.69 0.95
C PRO A 230 -5.65 7.40 -0.23
N THR A 231 -5.57 6.81 -1.42
CA THR A 231 -6.19 7.37 -2.62
C THR A 231 -7.72 7.50 -2.47
N PRO A 232 -8.45 6.51 -1.92
CA PRO A 232 -9.90 6.67 -1.73
C PRO A 232 -10.25 7.87 -0.84
N ALA A 233 -9.46 8.15 0.19
CA ALA A 233 -9.67 9.30 1.08
C ALA A 233 -9.57 10.64 0.35
N THR A 234 -8.76 10.72 -0.71
CA THR A 234 -8.43 11.96 -1.41
C THR A 234 -9.19 12.12 -2.72
N LEU A 235 -9.68 11.02 -3.31
CA LEU A 235 -10.44 11.02 -4.57
C LEU A 235 -11.94 10.70 -4.39
N ALA A 236 -12.43 10.39 -3.18
CA ALA A 236 -13.82 10.00 -2.94
C ALA A 236 -14.84 10.97 -3.55
N GLN A 237 -14.64 12.29 -3.40
CA GLN A 237 -15.55 13.30 -3.94
C GLN A 237 -15.59 13.31 -5.48
N LEU A 238 -14.47 13.04 -6.14
CA LEU A 238 -14.43 12.87 -7.59
C LEU A 238 -15.18 11.62 -8.05
N GLY A 239 -15.27 10.61 -7.18
CA GLY A 239 -16.08 9.41 -7.39
C GLY A 239 -17.56 9.55 -7.01
N GLY A 240 -18.01 10.74 -6.59
CA GLY A 240 -19.40 11.00 -6.19
C GLY A 240 -19.76 10.62 -4.75
N TYR A 241 -18.78 10.31 -3.90
CA TYR A 241 -19.01 9.98 -2.48
C TYR A 241 -18.80 11.22 -1.60
N ASP A 242 -19.71 11.49 -0.65
CA ASP A 242 -19.65 12.64 0.27
C ASP A 242 -18.65 12.46 1.43
N LEU A 243 -17.54 11.76 1.20
CA LEU A 243 -16.47 11.64 2.18
C LEU A 243 -15.81 13.01 2.41
N LYS A 244 -15.77 13.46 3.67
CA LYS A 244 -15.18 14.76 4.02
C LYS A 244 -13.82 14.56 4.69
N LEU A 245 -12.78 14.87 3.94
CA LEU A 245 -11.41 14.95 4.44
C LEU A 245 -11.21 16.31 5.14
N ARG A 246 -10.89 16.26 6.43
CA ARG A 246 -10.55 17.42 7.27
C ARG A 246 -9.07 17.37 7.61
N GLY A 247 -8.39 18.48 7.36
CA GLY A 247 -6.96 18.63 7.53
C GLY A 247 -6.31 19.20 6.28
N ASP A 248 -5.21 19.92 6.47
CA ASP A 248 -4.48 20.52 5.35
C ASP A 248 -3.70 19.45 4.60
N THR A 249 -3.83 19.44 3.27
CA THR A 249 -3.15 18.47 2.42
C THR A 249 -2.38 19.15 1.29
N VAL A 250 -1.42 18.42 0.72
CA VAL A 250 -0.67 18.82 -0.48
C VAL A 250 -0.65 17.67 -1.45
N ARG A 251 -1.00 17.96 -2.71
CA ARG A 251 -0.75 17.03 -3.81
C ARG A 251 0.70 17.17 -4.26
N LEU A 252 1.43 16.06 -4.24
CA LEU A 252 2.79 16.00 -4.77
C LEU A 252 2.78 15.90 -6.30
N SER A 253 3.92 16.16 -6.93
CA SER A 253 4.11 15.94 -8.36
C SER A 253 4.20 14.45 -8.76
N SER A 254 4.35 13.56 -7.78
CA SER A 254 4.47 12.10 -7.95
C SER A 254 3.12 11.39 -7.94
N PHE A 255 3.07 10.23 -8.59
CA PHE A 255 1.93 9.31 -8.61
C PHE A 255 2.40 7.89 -8.94
N ASP A 256 1.57 6.90 -8.62
CA ASP A 256 1.82 5.48 -8.86
C ASP A 256 0.55 4.78 -9.40
N GLU A 257 0.58 3.45 -9.52
CA GLU A 257 -0.58 2.65 -9.93
C GLU A 257 -1.78 2.75 -8.97
N SER A 258 -1.57 3.17 -7.72
CA SER A 258 -2.62 3.39 -6.73
C SER A 258 -3.23 4.79 -6.87
N GLY A 259 -2.60 5.70 -7.62
CA GLY A 259 -3.12 7.03 -7.93
C GLY A 259 -2.17 8.18 -7.55
N PRO A 260 -2.68 9.43 -7.54
CA PRO A 260 -1.87 10.61 -7.19
C PRO A 260 -1.42 10.57 -5.73
N HIS A 261 -0.23 11.10 -5.47
CA HIS A 261 0.26 11.23 -4.10
C HIS A 261 -0.26 12.52 -3.46
N VAL A 262 -0.94 12.37 -2.33
CA VAL A 262 -1.42 13.47 -1.50
C VAL A 262 -0.96 13.21 -0.08
N VAL A 263 -0.32 14.22 0.52
CA VAL A 263 0.25 14.13 1.87
C VAL A 263 -0.45 15.09 2.83
N ALA A 264 -0.50 14.72 4.10
CA ALA A 264 -0.93 15.61 5.18
C ALA A 264 0.12 16.70 5.44
N ARG A 265 -0.28 17.98 5.58
CA ARG A 265 0.63 19.04 6.05
C ARG A 265 0.82 19.02 7.57
N GLY A 266 -0.19 18.56 8.31
CA GLY A 266 -0.16 18.42 9.76
C GLY A 266 0.12 16.99 10.20
N THR A 267 0.11 16.79 11.51
CA THR A 267 0.21 15.49 12.17
C THR A 267 -1.14 14.80 12.38
N GLU A 268 -2.25 15.49 12.13
CA GLU A 268 -3.59 14.94 12.32
C GLU A 268 -4.43 15.13 11.06
N VAL A 269 -5.13 14.08 10.66
CA VAL A 269 -6.08 14.07 9.54
C VAL A 269 -7.33 13.33 9.98
N SER A 270 -8.49 13.92 9.71
CA SER A 270 -9.78 13.32 10.03
C SER A 270 -10.62 13.09 8.78
N LEU A 271 -11.31 11.95 8.72
CA LEU A 271 -12.18 11.53 7.66
C LEU A 271 -13.58 11.35 8.20
N ARG A 272 -14.54 12.10 7.69
CA ARG A 272 -15.94 11.96 8.03
C ARG A 272 -16.68 11.21 6.93
N PHE A 273 -17.21 10.05 7.28
CA PHE A 273 -18.14 9.26 6.50
C PHE A 273 -19.56 9.67 6.91
N PRO A 274 -20.32 10.40 6.07
CA PRO A 274 -21.71 10.77 6.37
C PRO A 274 -22.63 9.56 6.10
N VAL A 275 -22.45 8.51 6.89
CA VAL A 275 -23.24 7.28 6.80
C VAL A 275 -24.20 7.22 7.97
N ILE A 276 -25.49 7.09 7.70
CA ILE A 276 -26.46 6.81 8.75
C ILE A 276 -26.21 5.36 9.19
N ARG A 277 -25.94 5.16 10.47
CA ARG A 277 -25.79 3.83 11.03
C ARG A 277 -27.07 3.04 10.77
N ILE A 278 -26.95 1.90 10.10
CA ILE A 278 -28.04 0.94 10.02
C ILE A 278 -28.20 0.34 11.42
N PRO A 279 -29.35 0.52 12.09
CA PRO A 279 -29.55 -0.03 13.43
C PRO A 279 -29.42 -1.55 13.39
N THR A 280 -28.76 -2.10 14.41
CA THR A 280 -28.60 -3.56 14.56
C THR A 280 -29.94 -4.22 14.85
N GLY A 281 -30.15 -5.41 14.31
CA GLY A 281 -31.36 -6.19 14.50
C GLY A 281 -32.01 -6.54 13.16
N ARG A 282 -33.26 -6.97 13.23
CA ARG A 282 -34.06 -7.34 12.05
C ARG A 282 -34.86 -6.14 11.56
N SER A 283 -35.19 -6.12 10.27
CA SER A 283 -36.10 -5.13 9.71
C SER A 283 -37.46 -5.20 10.39
N LEU A 284 -38.16 -4.08 10.49
CA LEU A 284 -39.56 -4.05 10.89
C LEU A 284 -40.42 -4.06 9.63
N ALA A 285 -41.40 -4.96 9.55
CA ALA A 285 -42.37 -5.00 8.46
C ALA A 285 -43.79 -4.88 9.02
N THR A 286 -44.63 -4.13 8.33
CA THR A 286 -46.07 -4.06 8.56
C THR A 286 -46.78 -4.89 7.49
N GLY A 287 -47.53 -5.92 7.92
CA GLY A 287 -48.20 -6.87 7.02
C GLY A 287 -47.41 -8.17 6.80
N GLY A 288 -48.11 -9.21 6.33
CA GLY A 288 -47.50 -10.50 5.99
C GLY A 288 -46.80 -10.41 4.64
N PHE A 289 -45.47 -10.29 4.65
CA PHE A 289 -44.65 -10.49 3.47
C PHE A 289 -44.28 -11.96 3.37
N ASP A 290 -44.66 -12.62 2.28
CA ASP A 290 -44.29 -14.01 2.04
C ASP A 290 -42.95 -14.04 1.28
N LEU A 291 -41.86 -14.15 2.03
CA LEU A 291 -40.52 -14.33 1.45
C LEU A 291 -40.32 -15.81 1.19
N THR A 292 -40.38 -16.22 -0.07
CA THR A 292 -39.99 -17.58 -0.45
C THR A 292 -38.48 -17.74 -0.19
N PRO A 293 -38.04 -18.76 0.57
CA PRO A 293 -36.61 -19.00 0.73
C PRO A 293 -35.98 -19.24 -0.65
N PRO A 294 -34.73 -18.80 -0.88
CA PRO A 294 -34.02 -19.11 -2.11
C PRO A 294 -33.97 -20.63 -2.31
N ALA A 295 -34.51 -21.10 -3.45
CA ALA A 295 -34.89 -22.50 -3.65
C ALA A 295 -33.71 -23.50 -3.66
N THR A 296 -32.48 -23.01 -3.87
CA THR A 296 -31.23 -23.79 -3.81
C THR A 296 -30.08 -22.89 -3.39
N VAL A 297 -29.61 -23.02 -2.16
CA VAL A 297 -28.44 -22.28 -1.67
C VAL A 297 -27.26 -23.23 -1.55
N SER A 298 -26.16 -22.92 -2.23
CA SER A 298 -24.89 -23.67 -2.13
C SER A 298 -23.90 -22.89 -1.27
N TRP A 299 -23.15 -23.59 -0.41
CA TRP A 299 -22.12 -22.96 0.42
C TRP A 299 -20.99 -22.35 -0.42
N ALA A 300 -20.80 -22.83 -1.65
CA ALA A 300 -19.76 -22.36 -2.56
C ALA A 300 -20.24 -21.26 -3.53
N ASP A 301 -21.56 -21.03 -3.62
CA ASP A 301 -22.12 -20.00 -4.50
C ASP A 301 -22.28 -18.66 -3.78
N ILE A 302 -21.45 -17.69 -4.15
CA ILE A 302 -21.34 -16.39 -3.46
C ILE A 302 -22.68 -15.62 -3.46
N PRO A 303 -23.37 -15.42 -4.60
CA PRO A 303 -24.66 -14.73 -4.59
C PRO A 303 -25.68 -15.40 -3.65
N SER A 304 -25.80 -16.73 -3.70
CA SER A 304 -26.72 -17.47 -2.84
C SER A 304 -26.41 -17.28 -1.34
N VAL A 305 -25.13 -17.31 -0.95
CA VAL A 305 -24.70 -17.08 0.43
C VAL A 305 -25.02 -15.66 0.90
N VAL A 306 -24.78 -14.65 0.04
CA VAL A 306 -25.09 -13.25 0.34
C VAL A 306 -26.60 -13.03 0.48
N GLU A 307 -27.39 -13.56 -0.45
CA GLU A 307 -28.85 -13.48 -0.42
C GLU A 307 -29.42 -14.13 0.85
N LEU A 308 -28.92 -15.30 1.24
CA LEU A 308 -29.32 -15.95 2.50
C LEU A 308 -28.92 -15.11 3.73
N GLY A 309 -27.74 -14.49 3.72
CA GLY A 309 -27.29 -13.58 4.77
C GLY A 309 -28.24 -12.40 4.95
N LEU A 310 -28.57 -11.70 3.87
CA LEU A 310 -29.51 -10.58 3.91
C LEU A 310 -30.93 -11.04 4.25
N ALA A 311 -31.35 -12.21 3.77
CA ALA A 311 -32.65 -12.79 4.09
C ALA A 311 -32.81 -13.02 5.60
N ASN A 312 -31.71 -13.32 6.30
CA ASN A 312 -31.71 -13.49 7.75
C ASN A 312 -32.05 -12.20 8.53
N LEU A 313 -31.91 -11.03 7.90
CA LEU A 313 -32.22 -9.74 8.52
C LEU A 313 -33.67 -9.32 8.35
N PHE A 314 -34.49 -9.98 7.52
CA PHE A 314 -35.90 -9.63 7.39
C PHE A 314 -36.72 -10.03 8.63
N SER A 315 -37.72 -9.23 9.02
CA SER A 315 -38.69 -9.59 10.07
C SER A 315 -39.49 -10.84 9.74
N ALA A 316 -39.90 -11.00 8.49
CA ALA A 316 -40.68 -12.14 8.01
C ALA A 316 -39.81 -13.33 7.55
N ARG A 317 -38.58 -13.46 8.07
CA ARG A 317 -37.66 -14.56 7.71
C ARG A 317 -38.35 -15.92 7.89
N PRO A 318 -38.28 -16.81 6.88
CA PRO A 318 -38.69 -18.20 7.04
C PRO A 318 -37.98 -18.88 8.22
N PRO A 319 -38.66 -19.74 9.01
CA PRO A 319 -38.03 -20.44 10.13
C PRO A 319 -36.79 -21.25 9.72
N GLU A 320 -36.80 -21.81 8.51
CA GLU A 320 -35.76 -22.67 7.96
C GLU A 320 -34.48 -21.92 7.54
N SER A 321 -34.56 -20.62 7.24
CA SER A 321 -33.41 -19.85 6.73
C SER A 321 -32.27 -19.74 7.74
N ARG A 322 -32.57 -19.84 9.04
CA ARG A 322 -31.53 -19.87 10.08
C ARG A 322 -30.78 -21.20 10.06
N ALA A 323 -31.50 -22.31 10.11
CA ALA A 323 -30.91 -23.64 10.12
C ALA A 323 -30.06 -23.86 8.86
N LEU A 324 -30.54 -23.37 7.71
CA LEU A 324 -29.77 -23.38 6.47
C LEU A 324 -28.50 -22.51 6.56
N ALA A 325 -28.57 -21.33 7.16
CA ALA A 325 -27.39 -20.47 7.32
C ALA A 325 -26.33 -21.09 8.25
N GLU A 326 -26.75 -21.69 9.37
CA GLU A 326 -25.87 -22.44 10.29
C GLU A 326 -25.24 -23.64 9.58
N GLN A 327 -26.02 -24.39 8.79
CA GLN A 327 -25.54 -25.51 8.01
C GLN A 327 -24.49 -25.08 6.98
N LEU A 328 -24.78 -24.08 6.14
CA LEU A 328 -23.86 -23.65 5.08
C LEU A 328 -22.59 -23.01 5.63
N TYR A 329 -22.69 -22.27 6.73
CA TYR A 329 -21.51 -21.76 7.42
C TYR A 329 -20.67 -22.91 7.98
N GLY A 330 -21.31 -23.92 8.60
CA GLY A 330 -20.64 -25.12 9.07
C GLY A 330 -19.95 -25.91 7.95
N GLU A 331 -20.62 -26.07 6.81
CA GLU A 331 -20.06 -26.71 5.61
C GLU A 331 -18.84 -25.95 5.08
N PHE A 332 -18.92 -24.62 5.00
CA PHE A 332 -17.79 -23.78 4.62
C PHE A 332 -16.61 -23.96 5.58
N MET A 333 -16.83 -23.88 6.89
CA MET A 333 -15.76 -24.04 7.88
C MET A 333 -15.13 -25.44 7.86
N ALA A 334 -15.91 -26.48 7.53
CA ALA A 334 -15.43 -27.85 7.43
C ALA A 334 -14.69 -28.15 6.11
N GLN A 335 -15.11 -27.54 4.99
CA GLN A 335 -14.59 -27.85 3.65
C GLN A 335 -13.55 -26.85 3.14
N THR A 336 -13.44 -25.67 3.76
CA THR A 336 -12.49 -24.63 3.34
C THR A 336 -11.05 -25.06 3.55
N ILE A 337 -10.24 -24.85 2.52
CA ILE A 337 -8.80 -25.03 2.60
C ILE A 337 -8.19 -23.78 3.22
N TYR A 338 -7.59 -23.94 4.40
CA TYR A 338 -6.85 -22.86 5.04
C TYR A 338 -5.38 -22.89 4.61
N VAL A 339 -4.91 -21.75 4.10
CA VAL A 339 -3.53 -21.54 3.65
C VAL A 339 -2.77 -20.77 4.71
N GLU A 340 -1.61 -21.29 5.11
CA GLU A 340 -0.73 -20.63 6.07
C GLU A 340 0.02 -19.46 5.40
N GLU A 341 -0.06 -18.29 6.02
CA GLU A 341 0.72 -17.12 5.63
C GLU A 341 2.18 -17.31 6.08
N PRO A 342 3.18 -17.26 5.17
CA PRO A 342 4.55 -17.66 5.48
C PRO A 342 5.26 -16.87 6.58
N LEU A 343 4.83 -15.65 6.90
CA LEU A 343 5.55 -14.75 7.82
C LEU A 343 4.92 -14.71 9.21
N THR A 344 3.60 -14.67 9.28
CA THR A 344 2.78 -14.60 10.48
C THR A 344 2.28 -15.98 10.94
N GLN A 345 2.39 -16.99 10.08
CA GLN A 345 1.88 -18.36 10.29
C GLN A 345 0.35 -18.41 10.53
N ALA A 346 -0.35 -17.33 10.18
CA ALA A 346 -1.80 -17.28 10.27
C ALA A 346 -2.43 -18.19 9.21
N ARG A 347 -3.41 -19.01 9.61
CA ARG A 347 -4.16 -19.88 8.69
C ARG A 347 -5.38 -19.12 8.18
N LEU A 348 -5.40 -18.77 6.90
CA LEU A 348 -6.45 -17.93 6.32
C LEU A 348 -7.25 -18.69 5.25
N PRO A 349 -8.54 -18.36 5.04
CA PRO A 349 -9.43 -19.05 4.09
C PRO A 349 -9.20 -18.63 2.62
N PHE A 350 -8.01 -18.13 2.29
CA PHE A 350 -7.64 -17.69 0.95
C PHE A 350 -6.13 -17.82 0.73
N ASP A 351 -5.73 -17.98 -0.52
CA ASP A 351 -4.32 -18.17 -0.92
C ASP A 351 -3.58 -16.85 -1.20
N SER A 352 -2.31 -16.95 -1.59
CA SER A 352 -1.45 -15.81 -1.96
C SER A 352 -1.96 -14.99 -3.14
N ASP A 353 -2.83 -15.53 -3.99
CA ASP A 353 -3.40 -14.83 -5.14
C ASP A 353 -4.73 -14.16 -4.80
N GLY A 354 -5.29 -14.47 -3.63
CA GLY A 354 -6.58 -13.98 -3.15
C GLY A 354 -7.74 -14.89 -3.54
N ARG A 355 -7.48 -16.11 -4.03
CA ARG A 355 -8.54 -17.07 -4.34
C ARG A 355 -9.23 -17.51 -3.05
N GLY A 356 -10.55 -17.51 -3.04
CA GLY A 356 -11.37 -17.79 -1.87
C GLY A 356 -11.68 -16.56 -1.00
N ALA A 357 -11.08 -15.40 -1.27
CA ALA A 357 -11.30 -14.21 -0.45
C ALA A 357 -12.73 -13.66 -0.55
N ASP A 358 -13.34 -13.72 -1.73
CA ASP A 358 -14.73 -13.30 -1.95
C ASP A 358 -15.74 -14.27 -1.33
N LEU A 359 -15.45 -15.58 -1.37
CA LEU A 359 -16.23 -16.58 -0.66
C LEU A 359 -16.11 -16.41 0.87
N ALA A 360 -14.91 -16.19 1.39
CA ALA A 360 -14.69 -15.89 2.79
C ALA A 360 -15.42 -14.59 3.23
N ALA A 361 -15.48 -13.58 2.35
CA ALA A 361 -16.25 -12.36 2.61
C ALA A 361 -17.75 -12.65 2.66
N ALA A 362 -18.28 -13.47 1.75
CA ALA A 362 -19.69 -13.86 1.76
C ALA A 362 -20.07 -14.60 3.04
N HIS A 363 -19.24 -15.53 3.51
CA HIS A 363 -19.46 -16.23 4.77
C HIS A 363 -19.23 -15.36 6.01
N ALA A 364 -18.34 -14.37 5.93
CA ALA A 364 -18.22 -13.34 6.95
C ALA A 364 -19.52 -12.53 7.08
N LEU A 365 -20.10 -12.10 5.94
CA LEU A 365 -21.38 -11.42 5.92
C LEU A 365 -22.51 -12.30 6.47
N LEU A 366 -22.59 -13.57 6.05
CA LEU A 366 -23.59 -14.53 6.53
C LEU A 366 -23.54 -14.66 8.06
N SER A 367 -22.35 -14.92 8.61
CA SER A 367 -22.12 -15.02 10.07
C SER A 367 -22.53 -13.73 10.78
N GLN A 368 -22.17 -12.56 10.24
CA GLN A 368 -22.52 -11.27 10.85
C GLN A 368 -24.04 -11.05 10.86
N CYS A 369 -24.73 -11.40 9.77
CA CYS A 369 -26.17 -11.26 9.66
C CYS A 369 -26.91 -12.20 10.63
N MET A 370 -26.45 -13.45 10.78
CA MET A 370 -26.99 -14.41 11.74
C MET A 370 -26.90 -13.88 13.17
N MET A 371 -25.73 -13.40 13.58
CA MET A 371 -25.50 -12.87 14.92
C MET A 371 -26.34 -11.61 15.17
N THR A 372 -26.38 -10.71 14.20
CA THR A 372 -27.14 -9.44 14.27
C THR A 372 -28.65 -9.68 14.35
N ALA A 373 -29.16 -10.74 13.73
CA ALA A 373 -30.59 -11.08 13.76
C ALA A 373 -31.07 -11.54 15.16
N GLU A 374 -30.18 -12.05 16.00
CA GLU A 374 -30.50 -12.56 17.34
C GLU A 374 -30.24 -11.56 18.45
N LYS A 375 -29.11 -10.85 18.33
CA LYS A 375 -28.68 -9.89 19.33
C LYS A 375 -28.05 -8.70 18.64
N ALA A 376 -28.36 -7.51 19.14
CA ALA A 376 -27.59 -6.31 18.84
C ALA A 376 -26.17 -6.49 19.44
N THR A 377 -25.28 -7.12 18.68
CA THR A 377 -23.90 -7.41 19.10
C THR A 377 -22.92 -6.96 18.03
N SER A 378 -21.74 -6.51 18.46
CA SER A 378 -20.59 -6.17 17.63
C SER A 378 -19.46 -7.19 17.84
N GLU A 379 -19.83 -8.45 18.07
CA GLU A 379 -18.87 -9.51 18.37
C GLU A 379 -17.87 -9.71 17.22
N PRO A 380 -16.61 -10.10 17.54
CA PRO A 380 -15.56 -10.23 16.54
C PRO A 380 -15.87 -11.35 15.53
N ASN A 381 -15.88 -11.00 14.25
CA ASN A 381 -15.95 -11.94 13.15
C ASN A 381 -14.54 -12.28 12.66
N SER A 382 -14.11 -13.53 12.85
CA SER A 382 -12.75 -13.98 12.52
C SER A 382 -12.48 -13.98 11.02
N LEU A 383 -13.48 -14.32 10.19
CA LEU A 383 -13.37 -14.25 8.73
C LEU A 383 -13.23 -12.80 8.27
N LEU A 384 -14.06 -11.90 8.79
CA LEU A 384 -13.93 -10.46 8.50
C LEU A 384 -12.56 -9.94 8.92
N THR A 385 -12.09 -10.33 10.11
CA THR A 385 -10.76 -9.97 10.62
C THR A 385 -9.64 -10.47 9.70
N SER A 386 -9.75 -11.69 9.18
CA SER A 386 -8.77 -12.24 8.23
C SER A 386 -8.69 -11.43 6.93
N LEU A 387 -9.84 -10.94 6.43
CA LEU A 387 -9.91 -10.13 5.22
C LEU A 387 -9.34 -8.73 5.45
N THR A 388 -9.60 -8.14 6.63
CA THR A 388 -9.07 -6.81 6.98
C THR A 388 -7.55 -6.84 7.16
N TRP A 389 -6.97 -7.94 7.64
CA TRP A 389 -5.51 -8.09 7.74
C TRP A 389 -4.78 -7.96 6.41
N ARG A 390 -5.45 -8.25 5.29
CA ARG A 390 -4.89 -8.16 3.94
C ARG A 390 -5.39 -6.93 3.16
N ARG A 391 -6.14 -6.04 3.82
CA ARG A 391 -6.58 -4.79 3.21
C ARG A 391 -5.38 -3.86 3.02
N ASP A 392 -5.23 -3.36 1.81
CA ASP A 392 -4.17 -2.44 1.46
C ASP A 392 -4.47 -1.02 1.95
N TRP A 393 -3.50 -0.40 2.62
CA TRP A 393 -3.61 0.98 3.10
C TRP A 393 -3.87 1.99 1.98
N ARG A 394 -3.15 1.88 0.85
CA ARG A 394 -3.18 2.90 -0.22
C ARG A 394 -4.51 2.89 -0.98
N THR A 395 -5.11 1.72 -1.18
CA THR A 395 -6.30 1.54 -2.02
C THR A 395 -7.57 1.18 -1.24
N TRP A 396 -7.45 0.84 0.05
CA TRP A 396 -8.52 0.27 0.91
C TRP A 396 -9.19 -1.00 0.36
N ARG A 397 -8.55 -1.66 -0.61
CA ARG A 397 -9.04 -2.91 -1.18
C ARG A 397 -8.32 -4.09 -0.56
N PHE A 398 -8.99 -5.23 -0.55
CA PHE A 398 -8.32 -6.51 -0.36
C PHE A 398 -7.19 -6.66 -1.40
N TRP A 399 -6.00 -7.03 -0.95
CA TRP A 399 -4.84 -7.17 -1.82
C TRP A 399 -4.76 -8.58 -2.43
N GLY A 400 -5.11 -8.73 -3.70
CA GLY A 400 -5.00 -9.98 -4.46
C GLY A 400 -4.56 -9.76 -5.90
N LYS A 401 -4.14 -10.84 -6.58
CA LYS A 401 -3.74 -10.79 -8.00
C LYS A 401 -4.94 -10.66 -8.94
N ASP A 402 -6.05 -11.31 -8.62
CA ASP A 402 -7.29 -11.16 -9.38
C ASP A 402 -8.02 -9.87 -8.96
N PRO A 403 -8.12 -8.86 -9.86
CA PRO A 403 -8.80 -7.61 -9.55
C PRO A 403 -10.31 -7.80 -9.30
N THR A 404 -10.94 -8.82 -9.91
CA THR A 404 -12.38 -9.05 -9.79
C THR A 404 -12.72 -9.62 -8.43
N ALA A 405 -12.06 -10.72 -8.03
CA ALA A 405 -12.20 -11.27 -6.68
C ALA A 405 -11.84 -10.24 -5.60
N SER A 406 -10.75 -9.48 -5.79
CA SER A 406 -10.34 -8.44 -4.84
C SER A 406 -11.40 -7.36 -4.65
N ARG A 407 -12.01 -6.86 -5.74
CA ARG A 407 -13.10 -5.87 -5.67
C ARG A 407 -14.35 -6.46 -5.00
N ARG A 408 -14.73 -7.69 -5.35
CA ARG A 408 -15.90 -8.36 -4.78
C ARG A 408 -15.73 -8.61 -3.28
N ALA A 409 -14.60 -9.18 -2.87
CA ALA A 409 -14.25 -9.39 -1.46
C ALA A 409 -14.27 -8.08 -0.68
N THR A 410 -13.69 -7.00 -1.25
CA THR A 410 -13.72 -5.67 -0.63
C THR A 410 -15.15 -5.16 -0.46
N ALA A 411 -15.99 -5.29 -1.48
CA ALA A 411 -17.36 -4.78 -1.44
C ALA A 411 -18.26 -5.55 -0.47
N ILE A 412 -18.07 -6.87 -0.35
CA ILE A 412 -18.85 -7.70 0.59
C ILE A 412 -18.38 -7.51 2.04
N ALA A 413 -17.07 -7.28 2.26
CA ALA A 413 -16.48 -7.11 3.58
C ALA A 413 -16.55 -5.66 4.12
N ALA A 414 -16.95 -4.69 3.28
CA ALA A 414 -17.17 -3.30 3.67
C ALA A 414 -18.57 -3.12 4.26
#